data_AF-A0A5C7Q6T5-F1
#
_entry.id   AF-A0A5C7Q6T5-F1
#
_cell.length_a   1.000
_cell.length_b   1.000
_cell.length_c   1.000
_cell.angle_alpha   90.00
_cell.angle_beta   90.00
_cell.angle_gamma   90.00
#
_symmetry.space_group_name_H-M   'P 1'
#
loop_
_entity.id
_entity.type
_entity.pdbx_description
1 polymer ?
#
loop_
_entity_poly.entity_id
_entity_poly.type
_entity_poly.pdbx_seq_one_letter_code
_entity_poly.pdbx_strand_id
1 'polypeptide(L)'
;MIEVEVNEQQLNEVLERLSYIKNGATKALYRGLNKTASRARTRFSQEIAKQVNLSSSKIKSKLDGPAQLFNNRANSNQLRAILSSKKTGTRMENFLTSLFPFRAGRPSDPIVVKVKKTPVKILSGFWVPAKNSGGYLIAVRNDVLRAQGMKSAINPNSRLPYTVLYGPGPGQMFESVTTDLGPELSEYLQKAIDAETSWLIQKNPPPAGDGTGED
;
A
#
# COMPACT_ATOMS: atom_id res chain seq x y z
N MET A 1 7.92 4.89 -0.63
CA MET A 1 7.59 4.37 -1.98
C MET A 1 8.34 3.06 -2.11
N ILE A 2 7.73 2.01 -2.66
CA ILE A 2 8.45 0.79 -3.03
C ILE A 2 8.56 0.78 -4.54
N GLU A 3 9.79 0.66 -5.00
CA GLU A 3 10.16 0.54 -6.40
C GLU A 3 10.79 -0.83 -6.59
N VAL A 4 10.27 -1.59 -7.54
CA VAL A 4 10.81 -2.88 -7.93
C VAL A 4 11.33 -2.72 -9.34
N GLU A 5 12.64 -2.89 -9.50
CA GLU A 5 13.37 -2.80 -10.76
C GLU A 5 14.01 -4.15 -11.10
N VAL A 6 14.20 -4.38 -12.40
CA VAL A 6 14.87 -5.58 -12.92
C VAL A 6 16.37 -5.33 -12.95
N ASN A 7 17.17 -6.27 -12.45
CA ASN A 7 18.63 -6.22 -12.53
C ASN A 7 19.12 -6.53 -13.97
N GLU A 8 20.18 -5.88 -14.44
CA GLU A 8 20.80 -6.08 -15.76
C GLU A 8 21.17 -7.56 -16.05
N GLN A 9 21.62 -8.32 -15.06
CA GLN A 9 21.93 -9.74 -15.25
C GLN A 9 20.68 -10.58 -15.55
N GLN A 10 19.58 -10.32 -14.83
CA GLN A 10 18.30 -10.98 -15.07
C GLN A 10 17.71 -10.60 -16.43
N LEU A 11 17.91 -9.35 -16.84
CA LEU A 11 17.51 -8.87 -18.16
C LEU A 11 18.20 -9.67 -19.27
N ASN A 12 19.52 -9.88 -19.17
CA ASN A 12 20.30 -10.60 -20.17
C ASN A 12 19.92 -12.08 -20.27
N GLU A 13 19.73 -12.77 -19.14
CA GLU A 13 19.31 -14.18 -19.13
C GLU A 13 17.92 -14.38 -19.76
N VAL A 14 16.98 -13.47 -19.48
CA VAL A 14 15.63 -13.52 -20.06
C VAL A 14 15.65 -13.16 -21.55
N LEU A 15 16.51 -12.24 -21.98
CA LEU A 15 16.72 -11.89 -23.39
C LEU A 15 17.26 -13.07 -24.19
N GLU A 16 18.25 -13.77 -23.66
CA GLU A 16 18.84 -14.95 -24.30
C GLU A 16 17.81 -16.06 -24.49
N ARG A 17 17.09 -16.41 -23.41
CA ARG A 17 16.07 -17.47 -23.41
C ARG A 17 14.85 -17.18 -24.28
N LEU A 18 14.53 -15.91 -24.53
CA LEU A 18 13.34 -15.50 -25.29
C LEU A 18 13.71 -14.77 -26.58
N SER A 19 14.96 -14.89 -27.05
CA SER A 19 15.50 -14.22 -28.24
C SER A 19 14.70 -14.51 -29.51
N TYR A 20 14.14 -15.71 -29.61
CA TYR A 20 13.31 -16.17 -30.73
C TYR A 20 11.83 -15.72 -30.63
N ILE A 21 11.42 -15.12 -29.50
CA ILE A 21 10.08 -14.59 -29.29
C ILE A 21 10.13 -13.06 -29.38
N LYS A 22 9.49 -12.48 -30.40
CA LYS A 22 9.39 -11.02 -30.53
C LYS A 22 8.81 -10.40 -29.26
N ASN A 23 9.59 -9.51 -28.63
CA ASN A 23 9.26 -8.84 -27.36
C ASN A 23 8.98 -9.81 -26.18
N GLY A 24 9.43 -11.06 -26.27
CA GLY A 24 9.21 -12.09 -25.24
C GLY A 24 9.81 -11.69 -23.90
N ALA A 25 11.05 -11.21 -23.91
CA ALA A 25 11.76 -10.78 -22.71
C ALA A 25 11.06 -9.62 -22.01
N THR A 26 10.79 -8.53 -22.73
CA THR A 26 10.04 -7.38 -22.19
C THR A 26 8.69 -7.81 -21.60
N LYS A 27 8.01 -8.75 -22.26
CA LYS A 27 6.71 -9.30 -21.83
C LYS A 27 6.79 -10.13 -20.56
N ALA A 28 7.79 -10.99 -20.42
CA ALA A 28 8.04 -11.73 -19.18
C ALA A 28 8.30 -10.76 -18.03
N LEU A 29 9.15 -9.77 -18.26
CA LEU A 29 9.59 -8.81 -17.25
C LEU A 29 8.44 -7.94 -16.72
N TYR A 30 7.68 -7.26 -17.59
CA TYR A 30 6.61 -6.40 -17.09
C TYR A 30 5.48 -7.21 -16.41
N ARG A 31 5.26 -8.47 -16.81
CA ARG A 31 4.28 -9.36 -16.15
C ARG A 31 4.78 -9.83 -14.79
N GLY A 32 6.04 -10.25 -14.69
CA GLY A 32 6.69 -10.62 -13.44
C GLY A 32 6.70 -9.46 -12.43
N LEU A 33 7.05 -8.25 -12.88
CA LEU A 33 6.99 -7.03 -12.07
C LEU A 33 5.58 -6.74 -11.55
N ASN A 34 4.56 -6.81 -12.42
CA ASN A 34 3.18 -6.55 -12.02
C ASN A 34 2.63 -7.61 -11.04
N LYS A 35 3.00 -8.89 -11.19
CA LYS A 35 2.69 -9.95 -10.22
C LYS A 35 3.36 -9.67 -8.88
N THR A 36 4.63 -9.31 -8.89
CA THR A 36 5.41 -8.99 -7.69
C THR A 36 4.84 -7.79 -6.95
N ALA A 37 4.55 -6.69 -7.65
CA ALA A 37 3.93 -5.51 -7.04
C ALA A 37 2.52 -5.81 -6.47
N SER A 38 1.75 -6.70 -7.10
CA SER A 38 0.46 -7.16 -6.57
C SER A 38 0.61 -7.97 -5.28
N ARG A 39 1.65 -8.81 -5.20
CA ARG A 39 1.99 -9.56 -3.98
C ARG A 39 2.52 -8.63 -2.89
N ALA A 40 3.43 -7.70 -3.24
CA ALA A 40 3.95 -6.67 -2.36
C ALA A 40 2.81 -5.89 -1.69
N ARG A 41 1.84 -5.42 -2.48
CA ARG A 41 0.66 -4.72 -1.95
C ARG A 41 -0.10 -5.54 -0.91
N THR A 42 -0.22 -6.85 -1.13
CA THR A 42 -0.94 -7.75 -0.21
C THR A 42 -0.13 -7.97 1.06
N ARG A 43 1.16 -8.33 0.95
CA ARG A 43 2.06 -8.51 2.10
C ARG A 43 2.17 -7.26 2.95
N PHE A 44 2.38 -6.13 2.31
CA PHE A 44 2.45 -4.83 2.97
C PHE A 44 1.18 -4.53 3.77
N SER A 45 0.00 -4.80 3.21
CA SER A 45 -1.26 -4.63 3.94
C SER A 45 -1.41 -5.58 5.14
N GLN A 46 -0.84 -6.79 5.07
CA GLN A 46 -0.85 -7.76 6.16
C GLN A 46 0.09 -7.34 7.29
N GLU A 47 1.32 -6.90 6.96
CA GLU A 47 2.28 -6.44 7.97
C GLU A 47 1.80 -5.19 8.71
N ILE A 48 1.24 -4.21 7.99
CA ILE A 48 0.61 -3.05 8.63
C ILE A 48 -0.52 -3.48 9.57
N ALA A 49 -1.37 -4.43 9.15
CA ALA A 49 -2.48 -4.91 9.97
C ALA A 49 -2.02 -5.60 11.27
N LYS A 50 -0.77 -6.09 11.35
CA LYS A 50 -0.20 -6.59 12.61
C LYS A 50 0.16 -5.46 13.58
N GLN A 51 0.53 -4.29 13.06
CA GLN A 51 0.99 -3.15 13.84
C GLN A 51 -0.16 -2.24 14.29
N VAL A 52 -1.24 -2.15 13.52
CA VAL A 52 -2.42 -1.32 13.82
C VAL A 52 -3.71 -2.11 13.75
N ASN A 53 -4.70 -1.68 14.53
CA ASN A 53 -6.03 -2.28 14.54
C ASN A 53 -6.87 -1.78 13.35
N LEU A 54 -6.44 -2.11 12.13
CA LEU A 54 -7.17 -1.92 10.89
C LEU A 54 -7.16 -3.22 10.09
N SER A 55 -8.24 -3.51 9.38
CA SER A 55 -8.27 -4.65 8.47
C SER A 55 -7.31 -4.44 7.30
N SER A 56 -6.66 -5.53 6.88
CA SER A 56 -5.76 -5.55 5.72
C SER A 56 -6.47 -5.04 4.45
N SER A 57 -7.75 -5.36 4.27
CA SER A 57 -8.57 -4.86 3.16
C SER A 57 -8.67 -3.33 3.15
N LYS A 58 -8.91 -2.71 4.31
CA LYS A 58 -9.02 -1.26 4.46
C LYS A 58 -7.68 -0.53 4.33
N ILE A 59 -6.59 -1.20 4.71
CA ILE A 59 -5.24 -0.71 4.43
C ILE A 59 -4.97 -0.79 2.93
N LYS A 60 -5.25 -1.96 2.31
CA LYS A 60 -5.03 -2.23 0.89
C LYS A 60 -5.77 -1.24 -0.01
N SER A 61 -6.99 -0.83 0.33
CA SER A 61 -7.75 0.16 -0.45
C SER A 61 -7.11 1.56 -0.46
N LYS A 62 -6.24 1.87 0.50
CA LYS A 62 -5.49 3.13 0.60
C LYS A 62 -4.08 3.07 0.02
N LEU A 63 -3.67 1.89 -0.48
CA LEU A 63 -2.43 1.73 -1.23
C LEU A 63 -2.73 1.98 -2.70
N ASP A 64 -1.90 2.80 -3.32
CA ASP A 64 -1.92 3.09 -4.75
C ASP A 64 -0.91 2.14 -5.42
N GLY A 65 -1.42 1.11 -6.10
CA GLY A 65 -0.60 0.12 -6.81
C GLY A 65 -0.92 0.00 -8.30
N PRO A 66 -0.31 -0.99 -8.98
CA PRO A 66 -0.48 -1.22 -10.42
C PRO A 66 -1.92 -1.44 -10.87
N ALA A 67 -2.79 -1.89 -9.95
CA ALA A 67 -4.20 -2.14 -10.21
C ALA A 67 -5.07 -0.87 -10.17
N GLN A 68 -4.59 0.23 -9.58
CA GLN A 68 -5.36 1.47 -9.45
C GLN A 68 -4.84 2.59 -10.34
N LEU A 69 -3.53 2.70 -10.52
CA LEU A 69 -2.92 3.75 -11.32
C LEU A 69 -2.12 3.13 -12.46
N PHE A 70 -2.46 3.49 -13.69
CA PHE A 70 -1.75 3.01 -14.88
C PHE A 70 -0.25 3.36 -14.83
N ASN A 71 0.10 4.54 -14.32
CA ASN A 71 1.49 4.99 -14.16
C ASN A 71 2.28 4.17 -13.14
N ASN A 72 1.62 3.38 -12.29
CA ASN A 72 2.26 2.51 -11.31
C ASN A 72 2.44 1.08 -11.84
N ARG A 73 1.96 0.80 -13.06
CA ARG A 73 1.98 -0.52 -13.69
C ARG A 73 3.15 -0.62 -14.67
N ALA A 74 3.91 -1.70 -14.55
CA ALA A 74 4.95 -2.00 -15.52
C ALA A 74 4.33 -2.31 -16.89
N ASN A 75 4.93 -1.77 -17.95
CA ASN A 75 4.51 -1.97 -19.34
C ASN A 75 5.75 -2.13 -20.24
N SER A 76 5.54 -2.26 -21.55
CA SER A 76 6.65 -2.47 -22.51
C SER A 76 7.65 -1.32 -22.56
N ASN A 77 7.24 -0.11 -22.22
CA ASN A 77 8.06 1.10 -22.29
C ASN A 77 8.66 1.46 -20.92
N GLN A 78 8.09 0.92 -19.84
CA GLN A 78 8.46 1.20 -18.46
C GLN A 78 8.47 -0.10 -17.66
N LEU A 79 9.65 -0.70 -17.51
CA LEU A 79 9.88 -1.91 -16.70
C LEU A 79 10.00 -1.59 -15.21
N ARG A 80 9.05 -0.82 -14.70
CA ARG A 80 9.00 -0.38 -13.30
C ARG A 80 7.57 -0.51 -12.80
N ALA A 81 7.42 -1.13 -11.63
CA ALA A 81 6.14 -1.14 -10.92
C ALA A 81 6.29 -0.40 -9.58
N ILE A 82 5.34 0.49 -9.29
CA ILE A 82 5.40 1.36 -8.11
C ILE A 82 4.27 1.00 -7.15
N LEU A 83 4.64 0.83 -5.88
CA LEU A 83 3.68 0.81 -4.78
C LEU A 83 3.84 2.06 -3.93
N SER A 84 2.77 2.82 -3.80
CA SER A 84 2.76 4.08 -3.04
C SER A 84 1.52 4.19 -2.16
N SER A 85 1.52 5.17 -1.28
CA SER A 85 0.33 5.58 -0.53
C SER A 85 0.48 7.04 -0.14
N LYS A 86 -0.65 7.72 -0.07
CA LYS A 86 -0.69 9.10 0.42
C LYS A 86 -0.28 9.14 1.88
N LYS A 87 0.56 10.12 2.26
CA LYS A 87 0.95 10.39 3.65
C LYS A 87 -0.19 11.07 4.45
N THR A 88 -1.42 10.56 4.31
CA THR A 88 -2.59 11.07 5.02
C THR A 88 -2.93 10.15 6.19
N GLY A 89 -3.18 10.73 7.36
CA GLY A 89 -3.64 9.99 8.52
C GLY A 89 -4.96 9.26 8.27
N THR A 90 -5.15 8.12 8.93
CA THR A 90 -6.44 7.41 8.90
C THR A 90 -7.37 8.05 9.91
N ARG A 91 -8.58 8.42 9.51
CA ARG A 91 -9.54 9.04 10.41
C ARG A 91 -9.79 8.16 11.65
N MET A 92 -9.86 8.78 12.82
CA MET A 92 -9.78 8.05 14.10
C MET A 92 -11.02 7.16 14.36
N GLU A 93 -12.17 7.45 13.76
CA GLU A 93 -13.38 6.61 13.87
C GLU A 93 -13.18 5.20 13.31
N ASN A 94 -12.19 5.00 12.44
CA ASN A 94 -11.86 3.67 11.92
C ASN A 94 -11.21 2.76 12.97
N PHE A 95 -10.82 3.32 14.12
CA PHE A 95 -10.22 2.64 15.26
C PHE A 95 -11.15 2.61 16.47
N LEU A 96 -12.41 3.00 16.31
CA LEU A 96 -13.37 3.12 17.41
C LEU A 96 -13.67 1.75 18.04
N THR A 97 -13.70 1.70 19.36
CA THR A 97 -14.20 0.55 20.13
C THR A 97 -15.41 0.90 20.98
N SER A 98 -15.65 2.19 21.25
CA SER A 98 -16.90 2.66 21.84
C SER A 98 -18.02 2.72 20.79
N LEU A 99 -19.26 2.98 21.22
CA LEU A 99 -20.39 3.13 20.30
C LEU A 99 -20.17 4.29 19.33
N PHE A 100 -20.56 4.07 18.07
CA PHE A 100 -20.57 5.10 17.04
C PHE A 100 -21.71 6.10 17.32
N PRO A 101 -21.51 7.41 17.13
CA PRO A 101 -22.51 8.40 17.49
C PRO A 101 -23.71 8.38 16.56
N PHE A 102 -24.89 8.66 17.13
CA PHE A 102 -26.10 8.97 16.37
C PHE A 102 -26.23 10.48 16.06
N ARG A 103 -25.51 11.34 16.79
CA ARG A 103 -25.53 12.80 16.64
C ARG A 103 -24.16 13.42 16.90
N ALA A 104 -23.93 14.62 16.36
CA ALA A 104 -22.76 15.43 16.69
C ALA A 104 -22.80 15.87 18.17
N GLY A 105 -21.62 16.21 18.70
CA GLY A 105 -21.47 16.74 20.06
C GLY A 105 -20.71 15.82 21.00
N ARG A 106 -20.73 16.19 22.29
CA ARG A 106 -20.02 15.47 23.34
C ARG A 106 -20.81 14.21 23.74
N PRO A 107 -20.19 13.01 23.72
CA PRO A 107 -20.84 11.79 24.20
C PRO A 107 -20.96 11.78 25.74
N SER A 108 -21.88 10.96 26.26
CA SER A 108 -22.03 10.67 27.70
C SER A 108 -20.79 9.97 28.26
N ASP A 109 -20.26 9.03 27.49
CA ASP A 109 -19.10 8.23 27.84
C ASP A 109 -17.86 8.65 27.03
N PRO A 110 -16.64 8.51 27.58
CA PRO A 110 -15.43 8.81 26.84
C PRO A 110 -15.33 8.02 25.53
N ILE A 111 -14.88 8.68 24.47
CA ILE A 111 -14.61 8.03 23.19
C ILE A 111 -13.41 7.09 23.37
N VAL A 112 -13.58 5.80 23.06
CA VAL A 112 -12.51 4.82 23.20
C VAL A 112 -12.06 4.37 21.82
N VAL A 113 -10.76 4.51 21.56
CA VAL A 113 -10.15 4.12 20.29
C VAL A 113 -9.01 3.14 20.54
N LYS A 114 -8.88 2.17 19.66
CA LYS A 114 -7.81 1.17 19.70
C LYS A 114 -7.01 1.31 18.41
N VAL A 115 -5.93 2.08 18.44
CA VAL A 115 -5.03 2.25 17.30
C VAL A 115 -4.02 1.11 17.22
N LYS A 116 -3.44 0.74 18.38
CA LYS A 116 -2.54 -0.39 18.56
C LYS A 116 -3.20 -1.42 19.49
N LYS A 117 -2.42 -2.31 20.12
CA LYS A 117 -2.92 -3.33 21.05
C LYS A 117 -3.68 -2.75 22.25
N THR A 118 -3.29 -1.57 22.72
CA THR A 118 -3.89 -0.93 23.91
C THR A 118 -4.96 0.09 23.50
N PRO A 119 -6.18 0.01 24.07
CA PRO A 119 -7.20 1.04 23.87
C PRO A 119 -6.82 2.32 24.61
N VAL A 120 -7.18 3.46 24.03
CA VAL A 120 -6.97 4.80 24.55
C VAL A 120 -8.31 5.49 24.70
N LYS A 121 -8.55 6.07 25.87
CA LYS A 121 -9.75 6.88 26.16
C LYS A 121 -9.46 8.35 25.85
N ILE A 122 -10.34 8.97 25.07
CA ILE A 122 -10.27 10.39 24.71
C ILE A 122 -11.34 11.11 25.54
N LEU A 123 -10.95 11.54 26.76
CA LEU A 123 -11.88 12.11 27.75
C LEU A 123 -12.55 13.41 27.29
N SER A 124 -11.81 14.23 26.53
CA SER A 124 -12.27 15.51 25.99
C SER A 124 -12.68 15.42 24.51
N GLY A 125 -12.91 14.19 24.03
CA GLY A 125 -13.31 13.92 22.66
C GLY A 125 -14.77 14.27 22.41
N PHE A 126 -15.06 14.76 21.21
CA PHE A 126 -16.43 15.00 20.75
C PHE A 126 -16.58 14.74 19.26
N TRP A 127 -17.81 14.56 18.81
CA TRP A 127 -18.15 14.21 17.44
C TRP A 127 -18.47 15.45 16.61
N VAL A 128 -17.85 15.57 15.43
CA VAL A 128 -18.15 16.62 14.46
C VAL A 128 -18.57 16.01 13.13
N PRO A 129 -19.56 16.59 12.42
CA PRO A 129 -20.00 16.05 11.14
C PRO A 129 -18.90 16.14 10.09
N ALA A 130 -18.69 15.06 9.34
CA ALA A 130 -17.75 14.99 8.24
C ALA A 130 -18.35 15.62 6.98
N LYS A 131 -17.77 16.76 6.55
CA LYS A 131 -18.29 17.59 5.45
C LYS A 131 -18.62 16.83 4.16
N ASN A 132 -17.82 15.82 3.79
CA ASN A 132 -17.89 15.16 2.48
C ASN A 132 -18.17 13.65 2.53
N SER A 133 -18.51 13.08 3.69
CA SER A 133 -18.64 11.61 3.81
C SER A 133 -19.81 11.13 4.67
N GLY A 134 -20.73 12.01 5.05
CA GLY A 134 -21.99 11.64 5.73
C GLY A 134 -21.82 10.95 7.09
N GLY A 135 -20.67 11.12 7.76
CA GLY A 135 -20.36 10.47 9.05
C GLY A 135 -19.86 11.47 10.09
N TYR A 136 -19.24 10.97 11.16
CA TYR A 136 -18.69 11.78 12.23
C TYR A 136 -17.17 11.58 12.36
N LEU A 137 -16.48 12.66 12.73
CA LEU A 137 -15.07 12.69 13.05
C LEU A 137 -14.89 12.91 14.54
N ILE A 138 -13.84 12.34 15.10
CA ILE A 138 -13.45 12.56 16.49
C ILE A 138 -12.57 13.80 16.55
N ALA A 139 -12.98 14.79 17.33
CA ALA A 139 -12.25 16.03 17.54
C ALA A 139 -11.97 16.28 19.02
N VAL A 140 -10.93 17.07 19.28
CA VAL A 140 -10.61 17.61 20.60
C VAL A 140 -10.40 19.11 20.45
N ARG A 141 -10.85 19.88 21.46
CA ARG A 141 -10.70 21.34 21.44
C ARG A 141 -9.23 21.75 21.53
N ASN A 142 -8.88 22.84 20.88
CA ASN A 142 -7.48 23.29 20.78
C ASN A 142 -6.92 23.81 22.11
N ASP A 143 -7.76 24.32 23.01
CA ASP A 143 -7.41 24.68 24.38
C ASP A 143 -6.93 23.46 25.19
N VAL A 144 -7.65 22.33 25.12
CA VAL A 144 -7.28 21.08 25.78
C VAL A 144 -5.95 20.56 25.24
N LEU A 145 -5.76 20.57 23.92
CA LEU A 145 -4.50 20.13 23.31
C LEU A 145 -3.31 21.02 23.70
N ARG A 146 -3.51 22.35 23.75
CA ARG A 146 -2.48 23.29 24.21
C ARG A 146 -2.12 23.07 25.68
N ALA A 147 -3.11 22.83 26.54
CA ALA A 147 -2.87 22.49 27.95
C ALA A 147 -2.08 21.18 28.11
N GLN A 148 -2.20 20.25 27.16
CA GLN A 148 -1.41 19.01 27.10
C GLN A 148 -0.05 19.18 26.40
N GLY A 149 0.40 20.42 26.17
CA GLY A 149 1.73 20.71 25.63
C GLY A 149 1.82 20.67 24.10
N MET A 150 0.70 20.57 23.38
CA MET A 150 0.70 20.62 21.93
C MET A 150 0.98 22.05 21.44
N LYS A 151 2.19 22.30 20.95
CA LYS A 151 2.68 23.63 20.55
C LYS A 151 2.14 24.11 19.19
N SER A 152 1.65 23.20 18.35
CA SER A 152 1.08 23.54 17.04
C SER A 152 -0.15 22.69 16.78
N ALA A 153 -1.24 23.31 16.28
CA ALA A 153 -2.39 22.54 15.83
C ALA A 153 -1.97 21.60 14.70
N ILE A 154 -2.46 20.36 14.69
CA ILE A 154 -2.20 19.38 13.61
C ILE A 154 -2.61 19.96 12.24
N ASN A 155 -3.53 20.94 12.24
CA ASN A 155 -3.95 21.65 11.04
C ASN A 155 -3.84 23.17 11.27
N PRO A 156 -2.65 23.77 11.11
CA PRO A 156 -2.40 25.18 11.46
C PRO A 156 -3.22 26.17 10.62
N ASN A 157 -3.71 25.74 9.45
CA ASN A 157 -4.57 26.54 8.56
C ASN A 157 -6.06 26.44 8.91
N SER A 158 -6.44 25.62 9.89
CA SER A 158 -7.83 25.47 10.31
C SER A 158 -8.21 26.57 11.31
N ARG A 159 -9.12 27.47 10.92
CA ARG A 159 -9.74 28.46 11.83
C ARG A 159 -10.70 27.85 12.85
N LEU A 160 -10.81 26.52 12.90
CA LEU A 160 -11.73 25.83 13.79
C LEU A 160 -11.19 25.83 15.23
N PRO A 161 -12.06 25.95 16.25
CA PRO A 161 -11.66 25.90 17.65
C PRO A 161 -11.26 24.49 18.13
N TYR A 162 -11.15 23.54 17.21
CA TYR A 162 -10.85 22.14 17.48
C TYR A 162 -9.98 21.53 16.39
N THR A 163 -9.34 20.42 16.76
CA THR A 163 -8.52 19.61 15.88
C THR A 163 -9.16 18.23 15.74
N VAL A 164 -9.34 17.78 14.51
CA VAL A 164 -9.78 16.41 14.20
C VAL A 164 -8.60 15.47 14.39
N LEU A 165 -8.84 14.36 15.09
CA LEU A 165 -7.85 13.34 15.35
C LEU A 165 -7.75 12.34 14.20
N TYR A 166 -6.52 11.97 13.87
CA TYR A 166 -6.21 10.94 12.89
C TYR A 166 -5.22 9.96 13.51
N GLY A 167 -5.44 8.67 13.28
CA GLY A 167 -4.46 7.62 13.53
C GLY A 167 -3.44 7.53 12.39
N PRO A 168 -2.45 6.64 12.52
CA PRO A 168 -1.42 6.43 11.51
C PRO A 168 -2.04 6.06 10.16
N GLY A 169 -1.57 6.73 9.12
CA GLY A 169 -1.87 6.39 7.73
C GLY A 169 -0.98 5.23 7.24
N PRO A 170 -1.43 4.42 6.27
CA PRO A 170 -0.57 3.42 5.65
C PRO A 170 0.74 4.03 5.13
N GLY A 171 0.67 5.22 4.49
CA GLY A 171 1.80 6.03 4.05
C GLY A 171 2.86 6.35 5.11
N GLN A 172 2.46 6.51 6.37
CA GLN A 172 3.38 6.78 7.49
C GLN A 172 4.06 5.51 8.01
N MET A 173 3.49 4.34 7.72
CA MET A 173 4.05 3.04 8.09
C MET A 173 4.75 2.35 6.91
N PHE A 174 4.90 3.06 5.78
CA PHE A 174 5.67 2.55 4.65
C PHE A 174 7.11 2.27 5.01
N GLU A 175 7.79 3.26 5.58
CA GLU A 175 9.23 3.18 5.84
C GLU A 175 9.59 1.99 6.75
N SER A 176 8.80 1.72 7.79
CA SER A 176 9.05 0.60 8.69
C SER A 176 8.83 -0.78 8.06
N VAL A 177 7.88 -0.92 7.14
CA VAL A 177 7.52 -2.23 6.54
C VAL A 177 8.35 -2.53 5.29
N THR A 178 8.89 -1.53 4.60
CA THR A 178 9.72 -1.72 3.41
C THR A 178 10.96 -2.57 3.65
N THR A 179 11.67 -2.30 4.74
CA THR A 179 12.93 -2.98 5.07
C THR A 179 12.72 -4.48 5.28
N ASP A 180 11.59 -4.85 5.88
CA ASP A 180 11.28 -6.24 6.21
C ASP A 180 10.87 -7.07 4.98
N LEU A 181 10.22 -6.44 3.99
CA LEU A 181 9.67 -7.15 2.82
C LEU A 181 10.62 -7.23 1.62
N GLY A 182 11.69 -6.44 1.60
CA GLY A 182 12.62 -6.36 0.46
C GLY A 182 13.14 -7.73 -0.02
N PRO A 183 13.75 -8.55 0.86
CA PRO A 183 14.27 -9.85 0.48
C PRO A 183 13.21 -10.83 -0.07
N GLU A 184 12.04 -10.95 0.60
CA GLU A 184 10.93 -11.82 0.14
C GLU A 184 10.47 -11.41 -1.27
N LEU A 185 10.34 -10.10 -1.52
CA LEU A 185 9.85 -9.58 -2.79
C LEU A 185 10.87 -9.74 -3.92
N SER A 186 12.17 -9.64 -3.62
CA SER A 186 13.23 -9.89 -4.60
C SER A 186 13.25 -11.37 -5.03
N GLU A 187 13.16 -12.29 -4.08
CA GLU A 187 13.09 -13.72 -4.39
C GLU A 187 11.82 -14.07 -5.17
N TYR A 188 10.68 -13.46 -4.81
CA TYR A 188 9.44 -13.66 -5.54
C TYR A 188 9.50 -13.10 -6.97
N LEU A 189 10.19 -11.98 -7.18
CA LEU A 189 10.37 -11.41 -8.52
C LEU A 189 11.07 -12.40 -9.46
N GLN A 190 12.16 -13.02 -9.00
CA GLN A 190 12.89 -14.04 -9.77
C GLN A 190 11.95 -15.18 -10.18
N LYS A 191 11.26 -15.78 -9.21
CA LYS A 191 10.30 -16.86 -9.47
C LYS A 191 9.17 -16.44 -10.42
N ALA A 192 8.69 -15.20 -10.30
CA ALA A 192 7.62 -14.69 -11.16
C ALA A 192 8.10 -14.48 -12.60
N ILE A 193 9.33 -14.00 -12.79
CA ILE A 193 9.96 -13.86 -14.12
C ILE A 193 10.17 -15.24 -14.74
N ASP A 194 10.75 -16.20 -14.00
CA ASP A 194 10.99 -17.56 -14.50
C ASP A 194 9.72 -18.28 -14.93
N ALA A 195 8.64 -18.13 -14.14
CA ALA A 195 7.34 -18.68 -14.48
C ALA A 195 6.73 -18.05 -15.74
N GLU A 196 6.89 -16.73 -15.94
CA GLU A 196 6.43 -16.06 -17.16
C GLU A 196 7.26 -16.45 -18.38
N THR A 197 8.58 -16.56 -18.22
CA THR A 197 9.50 -17.05 -19.25
C THR A 197 9.12 -18.46 -19.69
N SER A 198 8.98 -19.40 -18.74
CA SER A 198 8.55 -20.78 -19.02
C SER A 198 7.19 -20.85 -19.73
N TRP A 199 6.22 -20.03 -19.29
CA TRP A 199 4.90 -19.97 -19.92
C TRP A 199 4.97 -19.43 -21.36
N LEU A 200 5.84 -18.44 -21.64
CA LEU A 200 6.02 -17.90 -22.99
C LEU A 200 6.69 -18.92 -23.92
N ILE A 201 7.68 -19.67 -23.43
CA ILE A 201 8.33 -20.77 -24.15
C ILE A 201 7.32 -21.87 -24.47
N GLN A 202 6.50 -22.28 -23.50
CA GLN A 202 5.47 -23.31 -23.74
C GLN A 202 4.44 -22.86 -24.78
N LYS A 203 4.07 -21.57 -24.76
CA LYS A 203 3.08 -21.02 -25.70
C LYS A 203 3.64 -20.77 -27.10
N ASN A 204 4.93 -20.47 -27.21
CA ASN A 204 5.63 -20.29 -28.47
C ASN A 204 6.89 -21.17 -28.38
N PRO A 205 6.77 -22.48 -28.65
CA PRO A 205 7.93 -23.36 -28.60
C PRO A 205 9.00 -22.84 -29.55
N PRO A 206 10.29 -23.08 -29.25
CA PRO A 206 11.36 -22.79 -30.19
C PRO A 206 11.02 -23.43 -31.54
N PRO A 207 11.38 -22.81 -32.67
CA PRO A 207 11.31 -23.51 -33.94
C PRO A 207 12.03 -24.85 -33.76
N ALA A 208 11.34 -25.95 -34.08
CA ALA A 208 11.97 -27.25 -34.10
C ALA A 208 13.16 -27.10 -35.04
N GLY A 209 14.37 -27.36 -34.54
CA GLY A 209 15.54 -27.43 -35.40
C GLY A 209 15.17 -28.38 -36.52
N ASP A 210 15.08 -27.81 -37.71
CA ASP A 210 14.90 -28.51 -38.96
C ASP A 210 16.00 -29.57 -38.94
N GLY A 211 15.58 -30.84 -38.82
CA GLY A 211 16.45 -31.99 -38.77
C GLY A 211 17.18 -32.25 -40.09
N THR A 212 17.61 -31.21 -40.78
CA THR A 212 18.54 -31.25 -41.92
C THR A 212 19.94 -31.02 -41.37
N GLY A 213 20.36 -31.95 -40.52
CA GLY A 213 21.76 -32.28 -40.28
C GLY A 213 22.07 -33.61 -40.96
N GLU A 214 21.73 -33.73 -42.24
CA GLU A 214 22.39 -34.65 -43.17
C GLU A 214 23.25 -33.76 -44.08
N ASP A 215 24.55 -33.72 -43.77
CA ASP A 215 25.67 -33.97 -44.70
C ASP A 215 27.02 -33.69 -43.99
#